data_AF-A0A9D2XB01-F1
#
_entry.id   AF-A0A9D2XB01-F1
#
_cell.length_a   1.000
_cell.length_b   1.000
_cell.length_c   1.000
_cell.angle_alpha   90.00
_cell.angle_beta   90.00
_cell.angle_gamma   90.00
#
_symmetry.space_group_name_H-M   'P 1'
#
loop_
_entity.id
_entity.type
_entity.pdbx_description
1 polymer ?
#
loop_
_entity_poly.entity_id
_entity_poly.type
_entity_poly.pdbx_seq_one_letter_code
_entity_poly.pdbx_strand_id
1 'polypeptide(L)'
;MGEKIIKDLKDLEKKISRQRKEKSEQIIKEKLDKKKLDYDTIELIIEIFEKSKFKWHKEHFEVFDSKSNNFRGKELPDNNRECVMLGLRLGTIRNKIIYNLRDRQLTEEERQSIDDLAWNFVWYQWKEARMLYDYSVNGKQ
;
A
#
# COMPACT_ATOMS: atom_id res chain seq x y z
N MET A 1 4.71 30.89 11.42
CA MET A 1 3.64 29.85 11.42
C MET A 1 3.96 28.73 10.42
N GLY A 2 4.35 29.03 9.17
CA GLY A 2 4.72 28.01 8.17
C GLY A 2 5.92 27.12 8.52
N GLU A 3 6.98 27.63 9.15
CA GLU A 3 8.16 26.82 9.49
C GLU A 3 7.89 25.74 10.54
N LYS A 4 7.00 26.01 11.50
CA LYS A 4 6.60 25.05 12.53
C LYS A 4 5.80 23.88 11.91
N ILE A 5 4.87 24.20 11.02
CA ILE A 5 4.08 23.20 10.28
C ILE A 5 4.97 22.32 9.41
N ILE A 6 5.98 22.90 8.73
CA ILE A 6 6.93 22.13 7.91
C ILE A 6 7.77 21.18 8.78
N LYS A 7 8.21 21.63 9.96
CA LYS A 7 8.98 20.80 10.89
C LYS A 7 8.13 19.65 11.44
N ASP A 8 6.91 19.94 11.87
CA ASP A 8 5.99 18.94 12.42
C ASP A 8 5.58 17.91 11.36
N LEU A 9 5.39 18.33 10.10
CA LEU A 9 5.10 17.43 8.98
C LEU A 9 6.29 16.50 8.69
N LYS A 10 7.53 17.03 8.66
CA LYS A 10 8.74 16.21 8.48
C LYS A 10 8.94 15.20 9.61
N ASP A 11 8.63 15.59 10.84
CA ASP A 11 8.75 14.69 12.00
C ASP A 11 7.66 13.62 11.98
N LEU A 12 6.45 13.95 11.52
CA LEU A 12 5.38 13.00 11.28
C LEU A 12 5.74 12.01 10.16
N GLU A 13 6.25 12.49 9.02
CA GLU A 13 6.74 11.66 7.92
C GLU A 13 7.79 10.64 8.39
N LYS A 14 8.76 11.10 9.19
CA LYS A 14 9.79 10.21 9.76
C LYS A 14 9.19 9.15 10.68
N LYS A 15 8.26 9.54 11.56
CA LYS A 15 7.61 8.63 12.50
C LYS A 15 6.79 7.56 11.77
N ILE A 16 6.00 7.99 10.78
CA ILE A 16 5.17 7.09 9.97
C ILE A 16 6.04 6.12 9.17
N SER A 17 7.07 6.63 8.48
CA SER A 17 8.01 5.82 7.71
C SER A 17 8.69 4.74 8.55
N ARG A 18 9.11 5.10 9.78
CA ARG A 18 9.66 4.15 10.75
C ARG A 18 8.65 3.07 11.14
N GLN A 19 7.42 3.46 11.46
CA GLN A 19 6.35 2.51 11.82
C GLN A 19 6.01 1.54 10.70
N ARG A 20 5.98 1.99 9.44
CA ARG A 20 5.81 1.08 8.30
C ARG A 20 6.95 0.10 8.21
N LYS A 21 8.20 0.58 8.30
CA LYS A 21 9.38 -0.30 8.19
C LYS A 21 9.32 -1.41 9.25
N GLU A 22 9.06 -1.05 10.51
CA GLU A 22 8.94 -2.00 11.62
C GLU A 22 7.81 -3.02 11.37
N LYS A 23 6.63 -2.58 10.91
CA LYS A 23 5.51 -3.48 10.61
C LYS A 23 5.76 -4.39 9.40
N SER A 24 6.37 -3.86 8.35
CA SER A 24 6.76 -4.64 7.18
C SER A 24 7.77 -5.71 7.55
N GLU A 25 8.78 -5.37 8.36
CA GLU A 25 9.77 -6.33 8.88
C GLU A 25 9.11 -7.42 9.73
N GLN A 26 8.16 -7.05 10.60
CA GLN A 26 7.41 -8.02 11.41
C GLN A 26 6.65 -9.01 10.52
N ILE A 27 5.93 -8.52 9.51
CA ILE A 27 5.15 -9.37 8.60
C ILE A 27 6.05 -10.30 7.78
N ILE A 28 7.20 -9.79 7.31
CA ILE A 28 8.21 -10.59 6.61
C ILE A 28 8.71 -11.72 7.52
N LYS A 29 9.11 -11.40 8.76
CA LYS A 29 9.55 -12.40 9.75
C LYS A 29 8.48 -13.45 10.00
N GLU A 30 7.23 -13.03 10.24
CA GLU A 30 6.12 -13.97 10.47
C GLU A 30 5.87 -14.93 9.29
N LYS A 31 6.06 -14.47 8.04
CA LYS A 31 5.91 -15.32 6.85
C LYS A 31 7.09 -16.28 6.67
N LEU A 32 8.31 -15.83 6.98
CA LEU A 32 9.54 -16.66 6.96
C LEU A 32 9.53 -17.71 8.07
N ASP A 33 9.23 -17.32 9.32
CA ASP A 33 9.22 -18.19 10.50
C ASP A 33 8.23 -19.35 10.34
N LYS A 34 7.09 -19.08 9.69
CA LYS A 34 6.06 -20.10 9.38
C LYS A 34 6.39 -20.91 8.12
N LYS A 35 7.53 -20.69 7.47
CA LYS A 35 7.93 -21.29 6.18
C LYS A 35 6.84 -21.18 5.10
N LYS A 36 6.03 -20.11 5.16
CA LYS A 36 4.93 -19.88 4.22
C LYS A 36 5.40 -19.31 2.89
N LEU A 37 6.54 -18.63 2.89
CA LEU A 37 7.26 -18.12 1.73
C LEU A 37 8.76 -18.27 1.99
N ASP A 38 9.51 -18.62 0.95
CA ASP A 38 10.97 -18.54 0.97
C ASP A 38 11.47 -17.09 0.80
N TYR A 39 12.76 -16.92 1.09
CA TYR A 39 13.43 -15.64 1.04
C TYR A 39 13.40 -15.02 -0.36
N ASP A 40 13.69 -15.80 -1.41
CA ASP A 40 13.75 -15.31 -2.81
C ASP A 40 12.40 -14.75 -3.27
N THR A 41 11.31 -15.39 -2.86
CA THR A 41 9.94 -14.94 -3.17
C THR A 41 9.63 -13.62 -2.47
N ILE A 42 10.03 -13.48 -1.21
CA ILE A 42 9.84 -12.22 -0.46
C ILE A 42 10.68 -11.11 -1.07
N GLU A 43 11.94 -11.38 -1.42
CA GLU A 43 12.84 -10.43 -2.07
C GLU A 43 12.26 -9.95 -3.41
N LEU A 44 11.76 -10.87 -4.24
CA LEU A 44 11.09 -10.53 -5.49
C LEU A 44 9.87 -9.61 -5.27
N ILE A 45 9.04 -9.90 -4.27
CA ILE A 45 7.87 -9.08 -3.95
C ILE A 45 8.31 -7.66 -3.59
N ILE A 46 9.28 -7.53 -2.69
CA ILE A 46 9.85 -6.24 -2.28
C ILE A 46 10.39 -5.49 -3.50
N GLU A 47 11.17 -6.17 -4.34
CA GLU A 47 11.77 -5.58 -5.54
C GLU A 47 10.70 -5.06 -6.52
N ILE A 48 9.61 -5.82 -6.73
CA ILE A 48 8.49 -5.40 -7.57
C ILE A 48 7.82 -4.14 -7.01
N PHE A 49 7.65 -4.06 -5.68
CA PHE A 49 7.09 -2.87 -5.03
C PHE A 49 8.00 -1.66 -5.23
N GLU A 50 9.30 -1.79 -5.01
CA GLU A 50 10.26 -0.71 -5.16
C GLU A 50 10.36 -0.24 -6.62
N LYS A 51 10.49 -1.17 -7.57
CA LYS A 51 10.54 -0.88 -9.01
C LYS A 51 9.25 -0.23 -9.53
N SER A 52 8.12 -0.46 -8.88
CA SER A 52 6.85 0.13 -9.31
C SER A 52 6.84 1.65 -9.23
N LYS A 53 7.71 2.26 -8.39
CA LYS A 53 7.82 3.72 -8.15
C LYS A 53 6.50 4.43 -7.87
N PHE A 54 5.44 3.68 -7.54
CA PHE A 54 4.10 4.21 -7.37
C PHE A 54 4.04 5.02 -6.09
N LYS A 55 3.44 6.21 -6.19
CA LYS A 55 3.20 7.09 -5.05
C LYS A 55 1.73 7.47 -5.03
N TRP A 56 1.16 7.50 -3.83
CA TRP A 56 -0.14 8.11 -3.63
C TRP A 56 0.05 9.63 -3.64
N HIS A 57 -0.63 10.30 -4.56
CA HIS A 57 -0.60 11.75 -4.71
C HIS A 57 -1.85 12.39 -4.08
N LYS A 58 -1.77 13.69 -3.81
CA LYS A 58 -2.84 14.46 -3.17
C LYS A 58 -4.14 14.35 -3.95
N GLU A 59 -4.03 14.41 -5.28
CA GLU A 59 -5.13 14.35 -6.23
C GLU A 59 -5.89 13.02 -6.14
N HIS A 60 -5.23 11.93 -5.75
CA HIS A 60 -5.91 10.65 -5.51
C HIS A 60 -6.92 10.77 -4.37
N PHE A 61 -6.53 11.43 -3.27
CA PHE A 61 -7.39 11.62 -2.10
C PHE A 61 -8.46 12.69 -2.33
N GLU A 62 -8.10 13.81 -2.97
CA GLU A 62 -9.08 14.84 -3.34
C GLU A 62 -10.17 14.27 -4.24
N VAL A 63 -9.82 13.42 -5.20
CA VAL A 63 -10.80 12.75 -6.06
C VAL A 63 -11.68 11.78 -5.26
N PHE A 64 -11.13 11.08 -4.26
CA PHE A 64 -11.92 10.20 -3.38
C PHE A 64 -12.95 11.01 -2.58
N ASP A 65 -12.50 12.12 -2.01
CA ASP A 65 -13.28 12.93 -1.08
C ASP A 65 -14.29 13.85 -1.80
N SER A 66 -14.00 14.32 -3.02
CA SER A 66 -14.78 15.39 -3.68
C SER A 66 -15.76 14.95 -4.77
N LYS A 67 -15.60 13.76 -5.38
CA LYS A 67 -16.48 13.34 -6.50
C LYS A 67 -17.75 12.62 -6.01
N SER A 68 -18.78 12.58 -6.87
CA SER A 68 -19.94 11.71 -6.65
C SER A 68 -19.51 10.24 -6.65
N ASN A 69 -20.35 9.34 -6.13
CA ASN A 69 -20.10 7.89 -6.06
C ASN A 69 -19.85 7.21 -7.42
N ASN A 70 -19.75 7.95 -8.52
CA ASN A 70 -19.59 7.40 -9.85
C ASN A 70 -18.14 6.97 -10.16
N PHE A 71 -17.94 5.67 -10.39
CA PHE A 71 -16.71 5.10 -10.94
C PHE A 71 -17.01 4.40 -12.27
N ARG A 72 -16.33 4.83 -13.34
CA ARG A 72 -16.54 4.32 -14.71
C ARG A 72 -18.01 4.30 -15.16
N GLY A 73 -18.78 5.32 -14.79
CA GLY A 73 -20.19 5.45 -15.16
C GLY A 73 -21.16 4.60 -14.33
N LYS A 74 -20.71 4.03 -13.20
CA LYS A 74 -21.57 3.32 -12.24
C LYS A 74 -21.48 3.94 -10.85
N GLU A 75 -22.60 4.03 -10.17
CA GLU A 75 -22.67 4.48 -8.78
C GLU A 75 -22.12 3.38 -7.85
N LEU A 76 -21.15 3.74 -7.02
CA LEU A 76 -20.56 2.90 -6.00
C LEU A 76 -21.32 3.06 -4.67
N PRO A 77 -21.40 2.01 -3.84
CA PRO A 77 -21.88 2.14 -2.48
C PRO A 77 -21.00 3.09 -1.66
N ASP A 78 -21.61 3.76 -0.68
CA ASP A 78 -20.90 4.65 0.24
C ASP A 78 -19.74 3.89 0.92
N ASN A 79 -18.52 4.42 0.80
CA ASN A 79 -17.23 3.87 1.26
C ASN A 79 -16.48 2.82 0.40
N ASN A 80 -16.92 2.48 -0.81
CA ASN A 80 -16.19 1.46 -1.61
C ASN A 80 -15.10 2.00 -2.56
N ARG A 81 -14.86 3.32 -2.63
CA ARG A 81 -13.97 3.90 -3.66
C ARG A 81 -12.48 3.69 -3.38
N GLU A 82 -12.07 3.92 -2.13
CA GLU A 82 -10.71 3.63 -1.68
C GLU A 82 -10.43 2.13 -1.81
N CYS A 83 -11.40 1.28 -1.46
CA CYS A 83 -11.35 -0.16 -1.67
C CYS A 83 -11.13 -0.54 -3.15
N VAL A 84 -11.79 0.13 -4.09
CA VAL A 84 -11.58 -0.14 -5.54
C VAL A 84 -10.16 0.19 -5.97
N MET A 85 -9.62 1.36 -5.59
CA MET A 85 -8.25 1.73 -5.98
C MET A 85 -7.20 0.86 -5.29
N LEU A 86 -7.41 0.52 -4.02
CA LEU A 86 -6.60 -0.46 -3.29
C LEU A 86 -6.63 -1.82 -4.00
N GLY A 87 -7.81 -2.27 -4.43
CA GLY A 87 -7.99 -3.50 -5.20
C GLY A 87 -7.30 -3.49 -6.56
N LEU A 88 -7.41 -2.41 -7.32
CA LEU A 88 -6.70 -2.23 -8.59
C LEU A 88 -5.18 -2.27 -8.41
N ARG A 89 -4.69 -1.61 -7.35
CA ARG A 89 -3.28 -1.59 -7.01
C ARG A 89 -2.79 -2.98 -6.61
N LEU A 90 -3.54 -3.67 -5.75
CA LEU A 90 -3.27 -5.07 -5.36
C LEU A 90 -3.21 -5.96 -6.60
N GLY A 91 -4.22 -5.92 -7.47
CA GLY A 91 -4.27 -6.73 -8.68
C GLY A 91 -3.08 -6.49 -9.62
N THR A 92 -2.66 -5.22 -9.77
CA THR A 92 -1.49 -4.86 -10.59
C THR A 92 -0.20 -5.47 -10.04
N ILE A 93 0.01 -5.38 -8.72
CA ILE A 93 1.18 -5.93 -8.06
C ILE A 93 1.16 -7.47 -8.11
N ARG A 94 0.03 -8.07 -7.76
CA ARG A 94 -0.20 -9.51 -7.80
C ARG A 94 0.15 -10.08 -9.18
N ASN A 95 -0.36 -9.47 -10.24
CA ASN A 95 -0.10 -9.91 -11.62
C ASN A 95 1.40 -9.86 -11.96
N LYS A 96 2.13 -8.85 -11.49
CA LYS A 96 3.58 -8.76 -11.68
C LYS A 96 4.32 -9.85 -10.92
N ILE A 97 3.91 -10.15 -9.68
CA ILE A 97 4.52 -11.21 -8.87
C ILE A 97 4.30 -12.56 -9.53
N ILE A 98 3.04 -12.89 -9.87
CA ILE A 98 2.68 -14.15 -10.54
C ILE A 98 3.43 -14.30 -11.86
N TYR A 99 3.55 -13.23 -12.65
CA TYR A 99 4.28 -13.27 -13.92
C TYR A 99 5.78 -13.62 -13.73
N ASN A 100 6.41 -13.11 -12.68
CA ASN A 100 7.82 -13.41 -12.38
C ASN A 100 8.00 -14.81 -11.76
N LEU A 101 6.96 -15.36 -11.11
CA LEU A 101 6.96 -16.71 -10.55
C LEU A 101 6.35 -17.77 -11.48
N ARG A 102 6.06 -17.43 -12.74
CA ARG A 102 5.27 -18.28 -13.66
C ARG A 102 5.88 -19.65 -13.94
N ASP A 103 7.20 -19.77 -13.85
CA ASP A 103 7.94 -21.01 -14.12
C ASP A 103 8.03 -21.91 -12.86
N ARG A 104 7.47 -21.45 -11.73
CA ARG A 104 7.45 -22.14 -10.45
C ARG A 104 6.06 -22.68 -10.13
N GLN A 105 5.99 -23.90 -9.62
CA GLN A 105 4.72 -24.48 -9.14
C GLN A 105 4.42 -23.97 -7.73
N LEU A 106 3.63 -22.90 -7.63
CA LEU A 106 3.16 -22.36 -6.37
C LEU A 106 1.99 -23.15 -5.81
N THR A 107 2.11 -23.60 -4.57
CA THR A 107 1.01 -24.15 -3.76
C THR A 107 -0.04 -23.07 -3.46
N GLU A 108 -1.24 -23.50 -3.07
CA GLU A 108 -2.32 -22.58 -2.71
C GLU A 108 -1.95 -21.73 -1.47
N GLU A 109 -1.25 -22.32 -0.50
CA GLU A 109 -0.80 -21.61 0.70
C GLU A 109 0.25 -20.53 0.37
N GLU A 110 1.16 -20.79 -0.57
CA GLU A 110 2.10 -19.79 -1.07
C GLU A 110 1.37 -18.67 -1.81
N ARG A 111 0.41 -19.00 -2.68
CA ARG A 111 -0.41 -18.00 -3.39
C ARG A 111 -1.15 -17.08 -2.43
N GLN A 112 -1.81 -17.65 -1.43
CA GLN A 112 -2.48 -16.88 -0.39
C GLN A 112 -1.48 -16.02 0.40
N SER A 113 -0.30 -16.56 0.71
CA SER A 113 0.72 -15.82 1.45
C SER A 113 1.33 -14.66 0.64
N ILE A 114 1.48 -14.83 -0.67
CA ILE A 114 1.86 -13.77 -1.62
C ILE A 114 0.78 -12.68 -1.62
N ASP A 115 -0.49 -13.06 -1.75
CA ASP A 115 -1.61 -12.13 -1.80
C ASP A 115 -1.73 -11.33 -0.50
N ASP A 116 -1.60 -11.99 0.66
CA ASP A 116 -1.57 -11.36 1.97
C ASP A 116 -0.42 -10.36 2.10
N LEU A 117 0.79 -10.74 1.67
CA LEU A 117 1.98 -9.91 1.78
C LEU A 117 1.85 -8.68 0.86
N ALA A 118 1.42 -8.88 -0.38
CA ALA A 118 1.15 -7.81 -1.32
C ALA A 118 0.05 -6.85 -0.81
N TRP A 119 -1.02 -7.40 -0.24
CA TRP A 119 -2.08 -6.60 0.38
C TRP A 119 -1.55 -5.74 1.52
N ASN A 120 -0.77 -6.32 2.43
CA ASN A 120 -0.19 -5.58 3.55
C ASN A 120 0.68 -4.41 3.07
N PHE A 121 1.54 -4.63 2.07
CA PHE A 121 2.35 -3.54 1.52
C PHE A 121 1.52 -2.42 0.89
N VAL A 122 0.51 -2.77 0.07
CA VAL A 122 -0.41 -1.77 -0.52
C VAL A 122 -1.15 -1.00 0.57
N TRP A 123 -1.69 -1.72 1.55
CA TRP A 123 -2.48 -1.16 2.64
C TRP A 123 -1.65 -0.20 3.50
N TYR A 124 -0.46 -0.61 3.94
CA TYR A 124 0.40 0.28 4.72
C TYR A 124 0.84 1.49 3.90
N GLN A 125 1.24 1.32 2.64
CA GLN A 125 1.61 2.44 1.78
C GLN A 125 0.47 3.45 1.64
N TRP A 126 -0.76 2.98 1.47
CA TRP A 126 -1.94 3.85 1.39
C TRP A 126 -2.23 4.54 2.73
N LYS A 127 -2.20 3.80 3.85
CA LYS A 127 -2.47 4.35 5.19
C LYS A 127 -1.52 5.48 5.54
N GLU A 128 -0.23 5.31 5.24
CA GLU A 128 0.76 6.39 5.43
C GLU A 128 0.39 7.64 4.64
N ALA A 129 0.11 7.46 3.34
CA ALA A 129 -0.20 8.58 2.47
C ALA A 129 -1.51 9.28 2.84
N ARG A 130 -2.54 8.53 3.28
CA ARG A 130 -3.79 9.08 3.79
C ARG A 130 -3.55 9.91 5.05
N MET A 131 -2.78 9.40 6.01
CA MET A 131 -2.46 10.15 7.24
C MET A 131 -1.72 11.46 6.94
N LEU A 132 -0.76 11.43 6.02
CA LEU A 132 -0.03 12.63 5.60
C LEU A 132 -0.94 13.62 4.89
N TYR A 133 -1.83 13.14 4.01
CA TYR A 133 -2.82 13.95 3.34
C TYR A 133 -3.77 14.62 4.34
N ASP A 134 -4.38 13.85 5.25
CA ASP A 134 -5.31 14.36 6.25
C ASP A 134 -4.64 15.38 7.17
N TYR A 135 -3.39 15.13 7.59
CA TYR A 135 -2.61 16.11 8.37
C TYR A 135 -2.36 17.41 7.59
N SER A 136 -2.03 17.30 6.30
CA SER A 136 -1.77 18.47 5.44
C SER A 136 -3.02 19.31 5.14
N VAL A 137 -4.21 18.69 5.17
CA VAL A 137 -5.50 19.35 4.95
C VAL A 137 -6.02 19.95 6.27
N ASN A 138 -5.97 19.18 7.36
CA ASN A 138 -6.45 19.61 8.68
C ASN A 138 -5.51 20.63 9.36
N GLY A 139 -4.20 20.60 9.07
CA GLY A 139 -3.24 21.60 9.56
C GLY A 139 -3.28 22.93 8.78
N LYS A 140 -4.12 23.04 7.75
CA LYS A 140 -4.36 24.28 6.97
C LYS A 140 -5.66 25.01 7.37
N GLN A 141 -6.48 24.40 8.24
CA GLN A 141 -7.61 25.06 8.90
C GLN A 141 -7.13 25.71 10.20
#